data_AF-A0A7V3PYF3-F1
#
_entry.id   AF-A0A7V3PYF3-F1
#
_cell.length_a   1.000
_cell.length_b   1.000
_cell.length_c   1.000
_cell.angle_alpha   90.00
_cell.angle_beta   90.00
_cell.angle_gamma   90.00
#
_symmetry.space_group_name_H-M   'P 1'
#
loop_
_entity.id
_entity.type
_entity.pdbx_description
1 polymer ?
#
loop_
_entity_poly.entity_id
_entity_poly.type
_entity_poly.pdbx_seq_one_letter_code
_entity_poly.pdbx_strand_id
1 'polypeptide(L)'
;MKGELLFIGVIAIFIAILGLVAIYSSTYHQTERVNRQVFYRQIIWISLGLALFFVFANFNYRRLADFVYPLYIFALILLIAVWALGAVRLGAQRWLRFAWFNFQPSEFAKIVTVIFLSWYFSRRSSDDLSLSVRKKGPFWGVVTPLSFIAVFIILIMEQPDLGSAILLFFI
;
A
#
# COMPACT_ATOMS: atom_id res chain seq x y z
N MET A 1 7.78 8.34 -21.69
CA MET A 1 7.44 8.84 -20.34
C MET A 1 6.12 9.63 -20.25
N LYS A 2 5.98 10.86 -20.80
CA LYS A 2 4.71 11.62 -20.67
C LYS A 2 3.49 10.91 -21.30
N GLY A 3 3.67 10.28 -22.45
CA GLY A 3 2.61 9.53 -23.13
C GLY A 3 2.15 8.28 -22.36
N GLU A 4 3.09 7.53 -21.76
CA GLU A 4 2.78 6.34 -20.95
C GLU A 4 2.04 6.72 -19.65
N LEU A 5 2.44 7.82 -19.02
CA LEU A 5 1.76 8.31 -17.84
C LEU A 5 0.30 8.71 -18.13
N LEU A 6 0.08 9.40 -19.27
CA LEU A 6 -1.27 9.73 -19.73
C LEU A 6 -2.09 8.49 -20.01
N PHE A 7 -1.50 7.47 -20.64
CA PHE A 7 -2.18 6.20 -20.92
C PHE A 7 -2.63 5.49 -19.63
N ILE A 8 -1.74 5.39 -18.63
CA ILE A 8 -2.08 4.82 -17.31
C ILE A 8 -3.19 5.65 -16.64
N GLY A 9 -3.10 6.97 -16.70
CA GLY A 9 -4.12 7.88 -16.16
C GLY A 9 -5.49 7.67 -16.79
N VAL A 10 -5.56 7.51 -18.12
CA VAL A 10 -6.81 7.24 -18.85
C VAL A 10 -7.42 5.91 -18.43
N ILE A 11 -6.60 4.85 -18.32
CA ILE A 11 -7.08 3.54 -17.85
C ILE A 11 -7.62 3.64 -16.42
N ALA A 12 -6.89 4.32 -15.52
CA ALA A 12 -7.31 4.48 -14.14
C ALA A 12 -8.66 5.22 -14.04
N ILE A 13 -8.85 6.29 -14.83
CA ILE A 13 -10.12 7.02 -14.90
C ILE A 13 -11.23 6.13 -15.44
N PHE A 14 -10.97 5.35 -16.49
CA PHE A 14 -11.95 4.43 -17.07
C PHE A 14 -12.44 3.40 -16.03
N ILE A 15 -11.52 2.75 -15.32
CA ILE A 15 -11.85 1.78 -14.26
C ILE A 15 -12.60 2.48 -13.11
N ALA A 16 -12.20 3.69 -12.73
CA ALA A 16 -12.88 4.46 -11.68
C ALA A 16 -14.33 4.81 -12.05
N ILE A 17 -14.59 5.16 -13.32
CA ILE A 17 -15.95 5.40 -13.82
C ILE A 17 -16.78 4.12 -13.77
N LEU A 18 -16.23 2.98 -14.22
CA LEU A 18 -16.93 1.69 -14.11
C LEU A 18 -17.26 1.35 -12.66
N GLY A 19 -16.33 1.60 -11.73
CA GLY A 19 -16.55 1.44 -10.29
C GLY A 19 -17.66 2.34 -9.75
N LEU A 20 -17.72 3.61 -10.18
CA LEU A 20 -18.80 4.53 -9.80
C LEU A 20 -20.17 4.04 -10.29
N VAL A 21 -20.25 3.57 -11.53
CA VAL A 21 -21.49 3.01 -12.09
C VAL A 21 -21.93 1.77 -11.31
N ALA A 22 -20.99 0.88 -10.96
CA ALA A 22 -21.28 -0.30 -10.15
C ALA A 22 -21.79 0.06 -8.74
N ILE A 23 -21.18 1.06 -8.08
CA ILE A 23 -21.61 1.54 -6.76
C ILE A 23 -23.01 2.15 -6.83
N TYR A 24 -23.27 2.99 -7.85
CA TYR A 24 -24.59 3.58 -8.05
C TYR A 24 -25.66 2.52 -8.27
N SER A 25 -25.37 1.51 -9.11
CA SER A 25 -26.27 0.39 -9.39
C SER A 25 -26.57 -0.45 -8.14
N SER A 26 -25.53 -0.85 -7.39
CA SER A 26 -25.67 -1.67 -6.19
C SER A 26 -26.36 -0.96 -5.02
N THR A 27 -26.25 0.37 -4.94
CA THR A 27 -26.86 1.17 -3.87
C THR A 27 -28.25 1.70 -4.25
N TYR A 28 -28.73 1.42 -5.46
CA TYR A 28 -30.01 1.92 -5.98
C TYR A 28 -31.22 1.53 -5.12
N HIS A 29 -31.17 0.36 -4.47
CA HIS A 29 -32.25 -0.12 -3.60
C HIS A 29 -32.18 0.38 -2.14
N GLN A 30 -31.16 1.16 -1.77
CA GLN A 30 -31.06 1.77 -0.43
C GLN A 30 -31.75 3.14 -0.39
N THR A 31 -32.04 3.66 0.81
CA THR A 31 -32.60 5.01 0.97
C THR A 31 -31.78 6.04 0.19
N GLU A 32 -32.44 6.95 -0.53
CA GLU A 32 -31.76 7.93 -1.40
C GLU A 32 -30.64 8.71 -0.70
N ARG A 33 -30.80 9.00 0.60
CA ARG A 33 -29.78 9.66 1.43
C ARG A 33 -28.49 8.85 1.54
N VAL A 34 -28.57 7.54 1.70
CA VAL A 34 -27.40 6.64 1.82
C VAL A 34 -26.70 6.51 0.48
N ASN A 35 -27.46 6.30 -0.60
CA ASN A 35 -26.92 6.23 -1.96
C ASN A 35 -26.15 7.51 -2.32
N ARG A 36 -26.77 8.67 -2.11
CA ARG A 36 -26.16 9.98 -2.36
C ARG A 36 -24.87 10.18 -1.56
N GLN A 37 -24.84 9.79 -0.27
CA GLN A 37 -23.64 9.92 0.57
C GLN A 37 -22.49 9.01 0.11
N VAL A 38 -22.77 7.76 -0.27
CA VAL A 38 -21.73 6.82 -0.74
C VAL A 38 -21.16 7.29 -2.08
N PHE A 39 -22.02 7.72 -3.01
CA PHE A 39 -21.62 8.22 -4.31
C PHE A 39 -20.73 9.47 -4.23
N TYR A 40 -21.15 10.49 -3.48
CA TYR A 40 -20.32 11.70 -3.31
C TYR A 40 -19.00 11.42 -2.61
N ARG A 41 -19.00 10.53 -1.60
CA ARG A 41 -17.77 10.11 -0.94
C ARG A 41 -16.82 9.44 -1.93
N GLN A 42 -17.32 8.58 -2.81
CA GLN A 42 -16.50 7.92 -3.83
C GLN A 42 -15.88 8.91 -4.81
N ILE A 43 -16.63 9.93 -5.25
CA ILE A 43 -16.09 11.00 -6.10
C ILE A 43 -14.93 11.72 -5.40
N ILE A 44 -15.08 12.09 -4.13
CA ILE A 44 -14.02 12.75 -3.35
C ILE A 44 -12.76 11.87 -3.29
N TRP A 45 -12.90 10.57 -3.02
CA TRP A 45 -11.76 9.64 -2.98
C TRP A 45 -11.10 9.44 -4.33
N ILE A 46 -11.86 9.37 -5.43
CA ILE A 46 -11.31 9.28 -6.78
C ILE A 46 -10.54 10.56 -7.13
N SER A 47 -11.12 11.73 -6.83
CA SER A 47 -10.45 13.01 -7.06
C SER A 47 -9.16 13.14 -6.25
N LEU A 48 -9.19 12.74 -4.96
CA LEU A 48 -8.00 12.73 -4.12
C LEU A 48 -6.93 11.76 -4.64
N GLY A 49 -7.33 10.55 -5.03
CA GLY A 49 -6.43 9.54 -5.59
C GLY A 49 -5.78 9.99 -6.90
N LEU A 50 -6.54 10.63 -7.80
CA LEU A 50 -6.00 11.19 -9.04
C LEU A 50 -5.05 12.35 -8.76
N ALA A 51 -5.37 13.23 -7.82
CA ALA A 51 -4.47 14.31 -7.42
C ALA A 51 -3.14 13.74 -6.89
N LEU A 52 -3.19 12.75 -6.00
CA LEU A 52 -2.00 12.07 -5.48
C LEU A 52 -1.21 11.36 -6.59
N PHE A 53 -1.89 10.71 -7.54
CA PHE A 53 -1.24 10.09 -8.70
C PHE A 53 -0.40 11.10 -9.48
N PHE A 54 -0.95 12.26 -9.84
CA PHE A 54 -0.19 13.28 -10.58
C PHE A 54 0.96 13.88 -9.76
N VAL A 55 0.79 14.05 -8.45
CA VAL A 55 1.86 14.53 -7.56
C VAL A 55 3.02 13.52 -7.53
N PHE A 56 2.73 12.25 -7.26
CA PHE A 56 3.76 11.21 -7.16
C PHE A 56 4.36 10.83 -8.52
N ALA A 57 3.62 10.97 -9.62
CA ALA A 57 4.14 10.75 -10.96
C ALA A 57 5.26 11.72 -11.36
N ASN A 58 5.26 12.93 -10.79
CA ASN A 58 6.31 13.92 -10.99
C ASN A 58 7.38 13.87 -9.89
N PHE A 59 7.19 13.04 -8.85
CA PHE A 59 8.14 12.90 -7.77
C PHE A 59 9.33 12.03 -8.19
N ASN A 60 10.54 12.45 -7.84
CA ASN A 60 11.74 11.66 -8.12
C ASN A 60 11.78 10.43 -7.21
N TYR A 61 11.38 9.27 -7.75
CA TYR A 61 11.31 8.03 -7.01
C TYR A 61 12.66 7.60 -6.40
N ARG A 62 13.80 8.06 -6.95
CA ARG A 62 15.12 7.77 -6.39
C ARG A 62 15.29 8.32 -4.99
N ARG A 63 14.60 9.41 -4.63
CA ARG A 63 14.64 9.95 -3.26
C ARG A 63 13.94 9.05 -2.25
N LEU A 64 13.02 8.17 -2.67
CA LEU A 64 12.40 7.23 -1.72
C LEU A 64 13.41 6.25 -1.14
N ALA A 65 14.51 5.97 -1.84
CA ALA A 65 15.63 5.16 -1.36
C ALA A 65 16.18 5.64 -0.02
N ASP A 66 16.17 6.96 0.21
CA ASP A 66 16.71 7.58 1.43
C ASP A 66 15.74 7.46 2.60
N PHE A 67 14.45 7.26 2.31
CA PHE A 67 13.39 7.15 3.32
C PHE A 67 12.95 5.71 3.61
N VAL A 68 13.60 4.69 3.03
CA VAL A 68 13.24 3.27 3.20
C VAL A 68 13.10 2.88 4.66
N TYR A 69 14.12 3.16 5.49
CA TYR A 69 14.09 2.81 6.91
C TYR A 69 13.05 3.61 7.71
N PRO A 70 12.97 4.96 7.59
CA PRO A 70 11.88 5.73 8.19
C PRO A 70 10.48 5.23 7.81
N LEU A 71 10.26 4.93 6.52
CA LEU A 71 8.97 4.42 6.02
C LEU A 71 8.65 3.04 6.60
N TYR A 72 9.65 2.17 6.71
CA TYR A 72 9.50 0.85 7.33
C TYR A 72 9.12 0.94 8.80
N ILE A 73 9.85 1.75 9.59
CA ILE A 73 9.55 1.97 11.00
C ILE A 73 8.17 2.60 11.16
N PHE A 74 7.83 3.58 10.33
CA PHE A 74 6.51 4.20 10.36
C PHE A 74 5.39 3.21 10.05
N ALA A 75 5.57 2.33 9.06
CA ALA A 75 4.62 1.26 8.75
C ALA A 75 4.48 0.26 9.92
N LEU A 76 5.57 -0.11 10.58
CA LEU A 76 5.52 -0.95 11.78
C LEU A 76 4.73 -0.29 12.90
N ILE A 77 5.02 0.98 13.19
CA ILE A 77 4.29 1.75 14.22
C ILE A 77 2.80 1.78 13.90
N LEU A 78 2.43 2.01 12.63
CA LEU A 78 1.03 2.02 12.22
C LEU A 78 0.36 0.64 12.38
N LEU A 79 1.04 -0.45 12.01
CA LEU A 79 0.52 -1.82 12.17
C LEU A 79 0.34 -2.18 13.65
N ILE A 80 1.29 -1.80 14.52
CA ILE A 80 1.19 -1.99 15.96
C ILE A 80 0.08 -1.10 16.54
N ALA A 81 -0.04 0.14 16.08
CA ALA A 81 -1.07 1.07 16.52
C ALA A 81 -2.49 0.56 16.22
N VAL A 82 -2.67 -0.28 15.19
CA VAL A 82 -3.96 -0.92 14.92
C VAL A 82 -4.38 -1.80 16.07
N TRP A 83 -3.47 -2.51 16.75
CA TRP A 83 -3.85 -3.34 17.90
C TRP A 83 -4.33 -2.50 19.09
N ALA A 84 -3.74 -1.32 19.30
CA ALA A 84 -4.10 -0.45 20.42
C ALA A 84 -5.32 0.45 20.13
N LEU A 85 -5.44 0.95 18.90
CA LEU A 85 -6.38 2.03 18.53
C LEU A 85 -7.35 1.64 17.41
N GLY A 86 -7.17 0.46 16.81
CA GLY A 86 -8.00 0.00 15.71
C GLY A 86 -9.43 -0.28 16.15
N ALA A 87 -10.38 0.05 15.28
CA ALA A 87 -11.77 -0.30 15.53
C ALA A 87 -12.04 -1.74 15.06
N VAL A 88 -12.62 -2.57 15.92
CA VAL A 88 -13.12 -3.89 15.54
C VAL A 88 -14.35 -3.71 14.65
N ARG A 89 -14.30 -4.24 13.42
CA ARG A 89 -15.45 -4.35 12.52
C ARG A 89 -15.49 -5.77 11.96
N LEU A 90 -16.67 -6.41 11.98
CA LEU A 90 -16.86 -7.76 11.42
C LEU A 90 -15.85 -8.80 11.96
N GLY A 91 -15.49 -8.69 13.26
CA GLY A 91 -14.54 -9.60 13.90
C GLY A 91 -13.06 -9.33 13.60
N ALA A 92 -12.73 -8.25 12.88
CA ALA A 92 -11.35 -7.89 12.59
C ALA A 92 -11.01 -6.44 12.95
N GLN A 93 -9.80 -6.25 13.49
CA GLN A 93 -9.25 -4.95 13.87
C GLN A 93 -8.14 -4.57 12.90
N ARG A 94 -8.52 -3.87 11.81
CA ARG A 94 -7.62 -3.57 10.68
C ARG A 94 -7.52 -2.08 10.34
N TRP A 95 -8.46 -1.29 10.85
CA TRP A 95 -8.65 0.09 10.42
C TRP A 95 -8.41 1.04 11.60
N LEU A 96 -7.52 2.01 11.38
CA LEU A 96 -7.41 3.19 12.22
C LEU A 96 -8.50 4.18 11.80
N ARG A 97 -9.44 4.46 12.71
CA ARG A 97 -10.50 5.42 12.46
C ARG A 97 -10.01 6.82 12.81
N PHE A 98 -9.91 7.67 11.81
CA PHE A 98 -9.78 9.12 11.98
C PHE A 98 -11.16 9.77 11.78
N ALA A 99 -11.31 11.03 12.18
CA ALA A 99 -12.60 11.73 12.17
C ALA A 99 -13.34 11.64 10.82
N TRP A 100 -12.62 11.82 9.72
CA TRP A 100 -13.20 11.93 8.37
C TRP A 100 -12.89 10.74 7.46
N PHE A 101 -11.96 9.86 7.86
CA PHE A 101 -11.51 8.74 7.04
C PHE A 101 -11.05 7.55 7.87
N ASN A 102 -11.06 6.36 7.25
CA ASN A 102 -10.47 5.16 7.83
C ASN A 102 -9.18 4.88 7.07
N PHE A 103 -8.10 4.65 7.80
CA PHE A 103 -6.80 4.30 7.22
C PHE A 103 -6.49 2.84 7.52
N GLN A 104 -6.02 2.11 6.52
CA GLN A 104 -5.63 0.71 6.63
C GLN A 104 -4.11 0.60 6.53
N PRO A 105 -3.40 0.39 7.66
CA PRO A 105 -1.94 0.31 7.65
C PRO A 105 -1.34 -0.79 6.76
N SER A 106 -2.05 -1.89 6.53
CA SER A 106 -1.56 -2.97 5.65
C SER A 106 -1.40 -2.52 4.19
N GLU A 107 -2.21 -1.58 3.70
CA GLU A 107 -2.04 -0.99 2.36
C GLU A 107 -0.74 -0.21 2.26
N PHE A 108 -0.42 0.57 3.31
CA PHE A 108 0.83 1.30 3.37
C PHE A 108 2.04 0.36 3.48
N ALA A 109 1.94 -0.70 4.30
CA ALA A 109 2.98 -1.71 4.43
C ALA A 109 3.36 -2.35 3.07
N LYS A 110 2.38 -2.65 2.20
CA LYS A 110 2.65 -3.16 0.84
C LYS A 110 3.49 -2.19 -0.01
N ILE A 111 3.15 -0.90 0.02
CA ILE A 111 3.91 0.12 -0.71
C ILE A 111 5.35 0.18 -0.18
N VAL A 112 5.52 0.16 1.14
CA VAL A 112 6.84 0.16 1.78
C VAL A 112 7.65 -1.09 1.44
N THR A 113 7.02 -2.27 1.37
CA THR A 113 7.67 -3.51 0.92
C THR A 113 8.23 -3.36 -0.48
N VAL A 114 7.46 -2.85 -1.44
CA VAL A 114 7.92 -2.64 -2.83
C VAL A 114 9.11 -1.69 -2.87
N ILE A 115 9.06 -0.58 -2.11
CA ILE A 115 10.15 0.40 -2.04
C ILE A 115 11.40 -0.24 -1.43
N PHE A 116 11.25 -0.96 -0.32
CA PHE A 116 12.35 -1.65 0.36
C PHE A 116 13.00 -2.70 -0.53
N LEU A 117 12.22 -3.56 -1.18
CA LEU A 117 12.75 -4.59 -2.08
C LEU A 117 13.46 -3.97 -3.28
N SER A 118 12.84 -2.97 -3.91
CA SER A 118 13.43 -2.24 -5.04
C SER A 118 14.77 -1.63 -4.66
N TRP A 119 14.84 -0.97 -3.50
CA TRP A 119 16.07 -0.40 -2.97
C TRP A 119 17.13 -1.46 -2.64
N TYR A 120 16.73 -2.54 -1.98
CA TYR A 120 17.61 -3.59 -1.51
C TYR A 120 18.28 -4.35 -2.66
N PHE A 121 17.50 -4.70 -3.68
CA PHE A 121 18.00 -5.37 -4.87
C PHE A 121 18.72 -4.42 -5.83
N SER A 122 18.30 -3.15 -5.93
CA SER A 122 18.99 -2.16 -6.76
C SER A 122 20.42 -1.89 -6.27
N ARG A 123 20.65 -1.77 -4.96
CA ARG A 123 22.01 -1.54 -4.40
C ARG A 123 22.94 -2.73 -4.57
N ARG A 124 22.40 -3.95 -4.70
CA ARG A 124 23.18 -5.16 -4.96
C ARG A 124 23.73 -5.27 -6.38
N SER A 125 23.16 -4.54 -7.33
CA SER A 125 23.59 -4.60 -8.73
C SER A 125 24.80 -3.70 -9.03
N SER A 126 25.25 -2.83 -8.11
CA SER A 126 26.04 -1.64 -8.48
C SER A 126 27.48 -1.55 -7.98
N ASP A 127 28.03 -2.47 -7.16
CA ASP A 127 29.49 -2.67 -6.96
C ASP A 127 29.82 -3.54 -5.71
N ASP A 128 28.92 -3.60 -4.72
CA ASP A 128 29.20 -4.25 -3.42
C ASP A 128 29.09 -5.80 -3.40
N LEU A 129 28.63 -6.40 -4.51
CA LEU A 129 28.39 -7.84 -4.61
C LEU A 129 29.68 -8.68 -4.54
N SER A 130 30.80 -8.15 -5.01
CA SER A 130 32.09 -8.86 -5.04
C SER A 130 32.63 -9.16 -3.62
N LEU A 131 32.40 -8.26 -2.65
CA LEU A 131 33.03 -8.36 -1.33
C LEU A 131 32.14 -9.00 -0.26
N SER A 132 30.82 -8.76 -0.30
CA SER A 132 29.90 -9.30 0.73
C SER A 132 29.31 -10.67 0.38
N VAL A 133 28.97 -10.96 -0.88
CA VAL A 133 28.49 -12.30 -1.29
C VAL A 133 29.63 -13.32 -1.19
N ARG A 134 30.86 -12.90 -1.47
CA ARG A 134 32.05 -13.75 -1.31
C ARG A 134 32.36 -14.08 0.16
N LYS A 135 31.89 -13.28 1.12
CA LYS A 135 32.11 -13.50 2.57
C LYS A 135 30.95 -14.19 3.29
N LYS A 136 29.69 -14.03 2.86
CA LYS A 136 28.51 -14.58 3.57
C LYS A 136 27.62 -15.54 2.75
N GLY A 137 27.89 -15.74 1.46
CA GLY A 137 27.18 -16.72 0.62
C GLY A 137 25.78 -16.28 0.16
N PRO A 138 25.24 -16.92 -0.89
CA PRO A 138 23.98 -16.54 -1.56
C PRO A 138 22.75 -16.65 -0.65
N PHE A 139 22.81 -17.46 0.40
CA PHE A 139 21.71 -17.68 1.35
C PHE A 139 21.32 -16.40 2.12
N TRP A 140 22.29 -15.70 2.70
CA TRP A 140 22.07 -14.41 3.39
C TRP A 140 21.61 -13.31 2.42
N GLY A 141 21.84 -13.53 1.13
CA GLY A 141 21.21 -12.82 0.02
C GLY A 141 19.71 -12.64 0.20
N VAL A 142 19.02 -13.75 0.41
CA VAL A 142 17.56 -13.84 0.32
C VAL A 142 16.90 -13.76 1.70
N VAL A 143 17.60 -14.20 2.75
CA VAL A 143 17.06 -14.25 4.12
C VAL A 143 16.77 -12.85 4.68
N THR A 144 17.65 -11.88 4.48
CA THR A 144 17.46 -10.53 5.04
C THR A 144 16.20 -9.81 4.53
N PRO A 145 15.89 -9.75 3.21
CA PRO A 145 14.66 -9.10 2.80
C PRO A 145 13.41 -9.88 3.20
N LEU A 146 13.51 -11.22 3.22
CA LEU A 146 12.43 -12.08 3.72
C LEU A 146 12.12 -11.83 5.20
N SER A 147 13.13 -11.60 6.05
CA SER A 147 12.87 -11.32 7.46
C SER A 147 12.13 -10.01 7.67
N PHE A 148 12.45 -8.97 6.89
CA PHE A 148 11.74 -7.68 6.94
C PHE A 148 10.26 -7.83 6.54
N ILE A 149 10.00 -8.61 5.49
CA ILE A 149 8.64 -8.90 4.99
C ILE A 149 7.86 -9.76 6.00
N ALA A 150 8.51 -10.77 6.57
CA ALA A 150 7.89 -11.67 7.54
C ALA A 150 7.34 -10.91 8.75
N VAL A 151 8.02 -9.87 9.22
CA VAL A 151 7.52 -9.02 10.32
C VAL A 151 6.18 -8.37 9.96
N PHE A 152 6.05 -7.80 8.75
CA PHE A 152 4.76 -7.25 8.30
C PHE A 152 3.68 -8.32 8.16
N ILE A 153 4.01 -9.47 7.60
CA ILE A 153 3.06 -10.58 7.44
C ILE A 153 2.51 -11.01 8.80
N ILE A 154 3.39 -11.24 9.78
CA ILE A 154 2.98 -11.65 11.13
C ILE A 154 2.04 -10.63 11.75
N LEU A 155 2.41 -9.33 11.72
CA LEU A 155 1.56 -8.27 12.30
C LEU A 155 0.20 -8.14 11.59
N ILE A 156 0.13 -8.39 10.29
CA ILE A 156 -1.11 -8.33 9.50
C ILE A 156 -1.98 -9.57 9.76
N MET A 157 -1.38 -10.76 9.93
CA MET A 157 -2.10 -11.99 10.24
C MET A 157 -2.83 -11.89 11.59
N GLU A 158 -2.23 -11.20 12.55
CA GLU A 158 -2.83 -10.91 13.86
C GLU A 158 -3.98 -9.88 13.78
N GLN A 159 -4.13 -9.15 12.67
CA GLN A 159 -5.26 -8.26 12.38
C GLN A 159 -6.44 -9.01 11.70
N PRO A 160 -6.57 -10.32 11.96
CA PRO A 160 -7.18 -11.34 11.11
C PRO A 160 -7.19 -11.09 9.58
N ASP A 161 -6.21 -10.41 8.97
CA ASP A 161 -6.26 -9.98 7.56
C ASP A 161 -5.47 -10.88 6.59
N LEU A 162 -5.94 -12.12 6.42
CA LEU A 162 -5.27 -13.11 5.57
C LEU A 162 -5.09 -12.66 4.12
N GLY A 163 -6.07 -11.97 3.55
CA GLY A 163 -5.98 -11.49 2.16
C GLY A 163 -4.80 -10.53 1.95
N SER A 164 -4.65 -9.56 2.85
CA SER A 164 -3.52 -8.63 2.81
C SER A 164 -2.17 -9.31 3.05
N ALA A 165 -2.11 -10.28 3.98
CA ALA A 165 -0.89 -11.03 4.27
C ALA A 165 -0.41 -11.85 3.07
N ILE A 166 -1.34 -12.55 2.40
CA ILE A 166 -1.06 -13.33 1.19
C ILE A 166 -0.58 -12.41 0.06
N LEU A 167 -1.24 -11.29 -0.17
CA LEU A 167 -0.81 -10.33 -1.19
C LEU A 167 0.61 -9.83 -0.92
N LEU A 168 0.95 -9.53 0.33
CA LEU A 168 2.29 -9.07 0.71
C LEU A 168 3.35 -10.17 0.51
N PHE A 169 3.00 -11.45 0.72
CA PHE A 169 3.87 -12.58 0.44
C PHE A 169 4.21 -12.75 -1.06
N PHE A 170 3.26 -12.42 -1.95
CA PHE A 170 3.47 -12.54 -3.41
C PHE A 170 4.25 -11.38 -4.04
N ILE A 171 4.45 -10.27 -3.31
CA ILE A 171 5.28 -9.12 -3.73
C ILE A 171 6.75 -9.49 -3.62
#